data_AF-A0A7C1BSN1-F1
#
_entry.id   AF-A0A7C1BSN1-F1
#
_cell.length_a   1.000
_cell.length_b   1.000
_cell.length_c   1.000
_cell.angle_alpha   90.00
_cell.angle_beta   90.00
_cell.angle_gamma   90.00
#
_symmetry.space_group_name_H-M   'P 1'
#
loop_
_entity.id
_entity.type
_entity.pdbx_description
1 polymer ?
#
loop_
_entity_poly.entity_id
_entity_poly.type
_entity_poly.pdbx_seq_one_letter_code
_entity_poly.pdbx_strand_id
1 'polypeptide(L)'
;MWSDRDSAIRLVSSDIAKGLFRRINPTILDQFPVIERQAFPRTLEDIKLGKSVYAQILQAIFHTIRTRGETIDTLEGIALTILEDVFSRLSELELKGELEPNRVVRELEKAFTEHPSLLDRASVVARQPLEIEAEQAQHLEWELEHRVLKVIDDQGAISTAFALCEQGHILTAAHVALDENNSPRRLKLAFRYGDVRARTEKETREHAIVRVSSTSKDFAILQLAHQDWREFRSCGLLGDREDQKRERVRLALRDENSLRGHPVLCFGYQAQPTRDGHRFKDPCPVRATVARHKPVRNIEFVDKYGHVIHEQSCLVLIIAEGEERIGKGMSGGPILDLQTGEVIAMTTGAQRMGQIQQPYKNRKERLPLAEYGFGVLLSDIAESWPEFEKCCLAQQ
;
A
#
# COMPACT_ATOMS: atom_id res chain seq x y z
N MET A 1 9.84 14.62 25.85
CA MET A 1 9.84 14.49 24.37
C MET A 1 9.68 13.01 24.09
N TRP A 2 8.62 12.61 23.38
CA TRP A 2 8.33 11.19 23.15
C TRP A 2 9.26 10.61 22.08
N SER A 3 9.58 9.32 22.20
CA SER A 3 10.32 8.62 21.15
C SER A 3 9.41 8.34 19.94
N ASP A 4 10.00 8.06 18.78
CA ASP A 4 9.27 7.60 17.59
C ASP A 4 8.42 6.35 17.88
N ARG A 5 8.88 5.54 18.84
CA ARG A 5 8.22 4.34 19.37
C ARG A 5 6.96 4.68 20.17
N ASP A 6 7.03 5.63 21.09
CA ASP A 6 5.87 6.01 21.93
C ASP A 6 4.77 6.67 21.08
N SER A 7 5.18 7.43 20.07
CA SER A 7 4.28 8.08 19.11
C SER A 7 3.50 7.06 18.28
N ALA A 8 4.12 5.93 17.92
CA ALA A 8 3.50 4.85 17.16
C ALA A 8 2.44 4.09 17.97
N ILE A 9 2.76 3.73 19.21
CA ILE A 9 1.84 3.02 20.10
C ILE A 9 0.59 3.87 20.33
N ARG A 10 0.77 5.16 20.65
CA ARG A 10 -0.37 6.08 20.79
C ARG A 10 -1.23 6.13 19.55
N LEU A 11 -0.64 6.28 18.36
CA LEU A 11 -1.39 6.46 17.13
C LEU A 11 -2.27 5.24 16.83
N VAL A 12 -1.69 4.04 16.91
CA VAL A 12 -2.39 2.78 16.63
C VAL A 12 -3.48 2.51 17.67
N SER A 13 -3.17 2.65 18.97
CA SER A 13 -4.17 2.49 20.03
C SER A 13 -5.30 3.51 19.90
N SER A 14 -4.98 4.74 19.50
CA SER A 14 -5.99 5.79 19.30
C SER A 14 -6.88 5.50 18.11
N ASP A 15 -6.32 4.98 17.02
CA ASP A 15 -7.07 4.63 15.82
C ASP A 15 -8.00 3.44 16.05
N ILE A 16 -7.51 2.42 16.76
CA ILE A 16 -8.33 1.28 17.21
C ILE A 16 -9.49 1.80 18.07
N ALA A 17 -9.19 2.59 19.10
CA ALA A 17 -10.22 3.10 20.02
C ALA A 17 -11.21 4.04 19.32
N LYS A 18 -10.76 4.96 18.46
CA LYS A 18 -11.64 5.80 17.63
C LYS A 18 -12.52 4.94 16.74
N GLY A 19 -11.95 3.98 16.01
CA GLY A 19 -12.69 3.09 15.12
C GLY A 19 -13.81 2.33 15.86
N LEU A 20 -13.54 1.89 17.08
CA LEU A 20 -14.50 1.23 17.95
C LEU A 20 -15.59 2.19 18.48
N PHE A 21 -15.20 3.34 19.03
CA PHE A 21 -16.16 4.31 19.55
C PHE A 21 -17.09 4.85 18.46
N ARG A 22 -16.61 5.07 17.22
CA ARG A 22 -17.46 5.50 16.10
C ARG A 22 -18.61 4.53 15.83
N ARG A 23 -18.42 3.24 16.06
CA ARG A 23 -19.41 2.21 15.74
C ARG A 23 -20.36 1.91 16.90
N ILE A 24 -19.87 1.97 18.13
CA ILE A 24 -20.58 1.47 19.31
C ILE A 24 -21.24 2.62 20.07
N ASN A 25 -20.57 3.77 20.16
CA ASN A 25 -21.06 4.93 20.89
C ASN A 25 -20.44 6.20 20.31
N PRO A 26 -21.00 6.71 19.19
CA PRO A 26 -20.44 7.84 18.45
C PRO A 26 -20.27 9.08 19.33
N THR A 27 -21.15 9.27 20.31
CA THR A 27 -21.11 10.36 21.30
C THR A 27 -19.87 10.35 22.20
N ILE A 28 -19.16 9.22 22.34
CA ILE A 28 -17.87 9.18 23.07
C ILE A 28 -16.73 9.80 22.23
N LEU A 29 -16.88 9.93 20.91
CA LEU A 29 -15.84 10.52 20.06
C LEU A 29 -15.56 11.99 20.40
N ASP A 30 -16.58 12.73 20.84
CA ASP A 30 -16.45 14.12 21.27
C ASP A 30 -15.57 14.23 22.53
N GLN A 31 -15.53 13.16 23.33
CA GLN A 31 -14.68 13.03 24.52
C GLN A 31 -13.34 12.36 24.21
N PHE A 32 -13.12 11.87 22.98
CA PHE A 32 -11.92 11.15 22.61
C PHE A 32 -10.62 11.95 22.85
N PRO A 33 -10.53 13.26 22.57
CA PRO A 33 -9.32 14.03 22.88
C PRO A 33 -8.98 14.02 24.37
N VAL A 34 -9.98 13.90 25.25
CA VAL A 34 -9.80 13.78 26.70
C VAL A 34 -9.35 12.38 27.05
N ILE A 35 -10.00 11.34 26.50
CA ILE A 35 -9.63 9.93 26.67
C ILE A 35 -8.21 9.65 26.17
N GLU A 36 -7.82 10.23 25.04
CA GLU A 36 -6.49 10.09 24.44
C GLU A 36 -5.40 10.79 25.27
N ARG A 37 -5.68 12.02 25.74
CA ARG A 37 -4.77 12.73 26.66
C ARG A 37 -4.62 12.00 27.98
N GLN A 38 -5.69 11.35 28.43
CA GLN A 38 -5.70 10.54 29.63
C GLN A 38 -4.89 9.24 29.43
N ALA A 39 -5.15 8.48 28.36
CA ALA A 39 -4.43 7.24 28.07
C ALA A 39 -2.94 7.47 27.74
N PHE A 40 -2.59 8.64 27.19
CA PHE A 40 -1.24 9.02 26.81
C PHE A 40 -0.88 10.43 27.33
N PRO A 41 -0.65 10.60 28.64
CA PRO A 41 -0.42 11.90 29.26
C PRO A 41 0.88 12.53 28.78
N ARG A 42 0.84 13.83 28.45
CA ARG A 42 1.99 14.57 27.91
C ARG A 42 2.90 15.11 29.02
N THR A 43 2.39 15.27 30.24
CA THR A 43 3.14 15.70 31.43
C THR A 43 2.74 14.91 32.67
N LEU A 44 3.63 14.86 33.68
CA LEU A 44 3.40 14.17 34.96
C LEU A 44 2.19 14.73 35.74
N GLU A 45 1.78 15.97 35.48
CA GLU A 45 0.63 16.62 36.11
C GLU A 45 -0.73 16.14 35.55
N ASP A 46 -0.76 15.52 34.37
CA ASP A 46 -1.97 14.97 33.73
C ASP A 46 -2.37 13.59 34.28
N ILE A 47 -1.57 13.00 35.18
CA ILE A 47 -1.80 11.67 35.76
C ILE A 47 -2.77 11.78 36.94
N LYS A 48 -4.07 11.89 36.63
CA LYS A 48 -5.15 11.52 37.55
C LYS A 48 -6.20 10.71 36.80
N LEU A 49 -5.97 9.41 36.67
CA LEU A 49 -6.92 8.48 36.09
C LEU A 49 -7.43 7.47 37.10
N GLY A 50 -8.76 7.40 37.20
CA GLY A 50 -9.47 6.43 38.03
C GLY A 50 -9.47 5.04 37.41
N LYS A 51 -9.42 4.02 38.28
CA LYS A 51 -9.26 2.59 38.01
C LYS A 51 -10.38 1.91 37.19
N SER A 52 -11.40 2.61 36.68
CA SER A 52 -12.59 1.97 36.07
C SER A 52 -12.80 2.25 34.58
N VAL A 53 -12.13 3.23 33.99
CA VAL A 53 -12.31 3.58 32.56
C VAL A 53 -11.59 2.58 31.66
N TYR A 54 -10.46 2.03 32.11
CA TYR A 54 -9.70 1.00 31.39
C TYR A 54 -10.54 -0.29 31.22
N ALA A 55 -11.11 -0.81 32.31
CA ALA A 55 -12.04 -1.94 32.30
C ALA A 55 -13.21 -1.75 31.33
N GLN A 56 -13.79 -0.54 31.24
CA GLN A 56 -14.95 -0.27 30.38
C GLN A 56 -14.58 -0.26 28.89
N ILE A 57 -13.42 0.32 28.54
CA ILE A 57 -12.89 0.31 27.17
C ILE A 57 -12.56 -1.13 26.76
N LEU A 58 -11.91 -1.89 27.65
CA LEU A 58 -11.55 -3.29 27.43
C LEU A 58 -12.79 -4.21 27.34
N GLN A 59 -13.81 -4.01 28.17
CA GLN A 59 -15.08 -4.75 28.09
C GLN A 59 -15.86 -4.42 26.81
N ALA A 60 -15.87 -3.17 26.36
CA ALA A 60 -16.52 -2.78 25.11
C ALA A 60 -15.81 -3.40 23.88
N ILE A 61 -14.47 -3.46 23.91
CA ILE A 61 -13.65 -4.19 22.94
C ILE A 61 -14.04 -5.68 22.94
N PHE A 62 -14.05 -6.32 24.12
CA PHE A 62 -14.33 -7.75 24.29
C PHE A 62 -15.76 -8.16 23.85
N HIS A 63 -16.78 -7.39 24.23
CA HIS A 63 -18.16 -7.66 23.85
C HIS A 63 -18.38 -7.55 22.33
N THR A 64 -17.69 -6.61 21.69
CA THR A 64 -17.78 -6.38 20.24
C THR A 64 -17.04 -7.45 19.43
N ILE A 65 -15.87 -7.91 19.91
CA ILE A 65 -15.14 -9.02 19.27
C ILE A 65 -15.94 -10.32 19.40
N ARG A 66 -16.45 -10.62 20.60
CA ARG A 66 -17.19 -11.86 20.90
C ARG A 66 -18.54 -11.98 20.16
N THR A 67 -19.24 -10.87 19.90
CA THR A 67 -20.51 -10.87 19.15
C THR A 67 -20.32 -11.02 17.63
N ARG A 68 -19.10 -10.83 17.11
CA ARG A 68 -18.77 -11.02 15.68
C ARG A 68 -18.09 -12.36 15.36
N GLY A 69 -17.82 -13.18 16.37
CA GLY A 69 -17.07 -14.45 16.25
C GLY A 69 -17.79 -15.62 15.56
N GLU A 70 -18.99 -15.43 14.98
CA GLU A 70 -19.69 -16.52 14.27
C GLU A 70 -19.21 -16.73 12.82
N THR A 71 -18.38 -15.83 12.27
CA THR A 71 -17.75 -16.00 10.95
C THR A 71 -16.39 -15.33 10.90
N ILE A 72 -15.33 -15.99 11.38
CA ILE A 72 -13.95 -15.53 11.19
C ILE A 72 -13.07 -16.74 10.87
N ASP A 73 -12.71 -16.89 9.60
CA ASP A 73 -11.98 -18.05 9.08
C ASP A 73 -10.68 -17.61 8.36
N THR A 74 -9.93 -16.63 8.89
CA THR A 74 -8.62 -16.16 8.33
C THR A 74 -7.73 -15.43 9.36
N LEU A 75 -6.53 -14.99 8.94
CA LEU A 75 -5.47 -14.28 9.68
C LEU A 75 -5.89 -13.12 10.59
N GLU A 76 -7.03 -12.48 10.33
CA GLU A 76 -7.65 -11.52 11.24
C GLU A 76 -7.99 -12.19 12.58
N GLY A 77 -8.42 -13.45 12.56
CA GLY A 77 -8.59 -14.30 13.72
C GLY A 77 -7.32 -14.48 14.52
N ILE A 78 -6.15 -14.64 13.89
CA ILE A 78 -4.86 -14.76 14.61
C ILE A 78 -4.50 -13.45 15.30
N ALA A 79 -4.64 -12.32 14.61
CA ALA A 79 -4.39 -11.00 15.20
C ALA A 79 -5.37 -10.70 16.35
N LEU A 80 -6.65 -11.04 16.16
CA LEU A 80 -7.69 -10.92 17.17
C LEU A 80 -7.42 -11.83 18.36
N THR A 81 -7.05 -13.10 18.17
CA THR A 81 -6.71 -14.03 19.26
C THR A 81 -5.51 -13.55 20.07
N ILE A 82 -4.46 -13.02 19.41
CA ILE A 82 -3.31 -12.46 20.12
C ILE A 82 -3.71 -11.21 20.90
N LEU A 83 -4.52 -10.33 20.31
CA LEU A 83 -5.05 -9.16 21.01
C LEU A 83 -5.96 -9.56 22.18
N GLU A 84 -6.84 -10.54 22.00
CA GLU A 84 -7.71 -11.10 23.04
C GLU A 84 -6.91 -11.69 24.20
N ASP A 85 -5.82 -12.40 23.92
CA ASP A 85 -4.91 -12.95 24.92
C ASP A 85 -4.17 -11.83 25.69
N VAL A 86 -3.67 -10.81 24.99
CA VAL A 86 -3.10 -9.60 25.62
C VAL A 86 -4.15 -8.90 26.49
N PHE A 87 -5.36 -8.70 25.98
CA PHE A 87 -6.42 -8.04 26.71
C PHE A 87 -6.93 -8.86 27.90
N SER A 88 -6.97 -10.19 27.80
CA SER A 88 -7.30 -11.08 28.92
C SER A 88 -6.27 -10.97 30.03
N ARG A 89 -4.97 -11.00 29.69
CA ARG A 89 -3.89 -10.76 30.66
C ARG A 89 -4.00 -9.40 31.35
N LEU A 90 -4.29 -8.34 30.58
CA LEU A 90 -4.45 -6.99 31.13
C LEU A 90 -5.67 -6.89 32.04
N SER A 91 -6.78 -7.55 31.69
CA SER A 91 -8.00 -7.61 32.51
C SER A 91 -7.77 -8.37 33.82
N GLU A 92 -7.00 -9.46 33.81
CA GLU A 92 -6.63 -10.17 35.03
C GLU A 92 -5.74 -9.34 35.96
N LEU A 93 -4.81 -8.56 35.39
CA LEU A 93 -3.97 -7.62 36.16
C LEU A 93 -4.81 -6.49 36.75
N GLU A 94 -5.84 -6.03 36.05
CA GLU A 94 -6.77 -5.02 36.54
C GLU A 94 -7.61 -5.54 37.70
N LEU A 95 -8.15 -6.76 37.59
CA LEU A 95 -8.90 -7.43 38.66
C LEU A 95 -8.07 -7.64 39.92
N LYS A 96 -6.75 -7.81 39.77
CA LYS A 96 -5.79 -7.90 40.89
C LYS A 96 -5.36 -6.53 41.43
N GLY A 97 -5.74 -5.42 40.77
CA GLY A 97 -5.34 -4.07 41.12
C GLY A 97 -3.88 -3.75 40.78
N GLU A 98 -3.24 -4.56 39.94
CA GLU A 98 -1.82 -4.49 39.56
C GLU A 98 -1.61 -3.84 38.18
N LEU A 99 -2.69 -3.40 37.52
CA LEU A 99 -2.63 -2.76 36.22
C LEU A 99 -2.14 -1.31 36.33
N GLU A 100 -0.86 -1.11 36.02
CA GLU A 100 -0.30 0.23 35.81
C GLU A 100 -0.16 0.56 34.31
N PRO A 101 -0.21 1.83 33.89
CA PRO A 101 -0.11 2.24 32.48
C PRO A 101 1.13 1.68 31.76
N ASN A 102 2.28 1.64 32.45
CA ASN A 102 3.51 1.08 31.91
C ASN A 102 3.43 -0.44 31.67
N ARG A 103 2.52 -1.14 32.36
CA ARG A 103 2.31 -2.58 32.19
C ARG A 103 1.51 -2.88 30.93
N VAL A 104 0.52 -2.05 30.61
CA VAL A 104 -0.22 -2.11 29.33
C VAL A 104 0.73 -1.98 28.16
N VAL A 105 1.60 -0.97 28.20
CA VAL A 105 2.62 -0.74 27.17
C VAL A 105 3.54 -1.96 27.05
N ARG A 106 4.03 -2.52 28.17
CA ARG A 106 4.91 -3.71 28.15
C ARG A 106 4.25 -4.97 27.58
N GLU A 107 2.99 -5.24 27.88
CA GLU A 107 2.30 -6.43 27.34
C GLU A 107 1.99 -6.26 25.85
N LEU A 108 1.61 -5.07 25.40
CA LEU A 108 1.49 -4.76 23.97
C LEU A 108 2.84 -4.85 23.27
N GLU A 109 3.91 -4.34 23.87
CA GLU A 109 5.28 -4.46 23.35
C GLU A 109 5.73 -5.92 23.25
N LYS A 110 5.41 -6.73 24.26
CA LYS A 110 5.69 -8.16 24.25
C LYS A 110 4.95 -8.83 23.09
N ALA A 111 3.67 -8.53 22.91
CA ALA A 111 2.88 -9.04 21.80
C ALA A 111 3.41 -8.60 20.43
N PHE A 112 3.81 -7.33 20.28
CA PHE A 112 4.43 -6.83 19.04
C PHE A 112 5.84 -7.38 18.81
N THR A 113 6.57 -7.76 19.86
CA THR A 113 7.88 -8.41 19.75
C THR A 113 7.73 -9.89 19.34
N GLU A 114 6.70 -10.55 19.87
CA GLU A 114 6.34 -11.94 19.56
C GLU A 114 5.70 -12.05 18.17
N HIS A 115 4.92 -11.04 17.77
CA HIS A 115 4.17 -10.97 16.51
C HIS A 115 4.31 -9.57 15.87
N PRO A 116 5.40 -9.27 15.14
CA PRO A 116 5.63 -7.90 14.67
C PRO A 116 4.69 -7.45 13.52
N SER A 117 4.23 -8.39 12.70
CA SER A 117 3.14 -8.16 11.72
C SER A 117 1.78 -7.86 12.37
N LEU A 118 1.62 -8.06 13.68
CA LEU A 118 0.38 -7.75 14.42
C LEU A 118 -0.01 -6.27 14.33
N LEU A 119 0.96 -5.36 14.31
CA LEU A 119 0.68 -3.91 14.18
C LEU A 119 0.03 -3.58 12.85
N ASP A 120 0.59 -4.13 11.77
CA ASP A 120 0.08 -3.95 10.42
C ASP A 120 -1.31 -4.60 10.29
N ARG A 121 -1.45 -5.85 10.76
CA ARG A 121 -2.70 -6.61 10.68
C ARG A 121 -3.82 -6.01 11.54
N ALA A 122 -3.54 -5.59 12.77
CA ALA A 122 -4.52 -4.94 13.64
C ALA A 122 -4.99 -3.59 13.07
N SER A 123 -4.12 -2.89 12.35
CA SER A 123 -4.46 -1.61 11.71
C SER A 123 -5.45 -1.73 10.55
N VAL A 124 -5.53 -2.93 9.94
CA VAL A 124 -6.52 -3.28 8.90
C VAL A 124 -7.86 -3.66 9.52
N VAL A 125 -7.86 -4.49 10.57
CA VAL A 125 -9.09 -4.90 11.29
C VAL A 125 -9.82 -3.71 11.92
N ALA A 126 -9.07 -2.71 12.39
CA ALA A 126 -9.64 -1.49 12.98
C ALA A 126 -10.31 -0.54 11.98
N ARG A 127 -10.23 -0.83 10.67
CA ARG A 127 -10.76 0.04 9.62
C ARG A 127 -12.26 -0.21 9.42
N GLN A 128 -13.01 0.86 9.14
CA GLN A 128 -14.22 0.71 8.33
C GLN A 128 -13.79 0.31 6.92
N PRO A 129 -14.51 -0.63 6.28
CA PRO A 129 -14.45 -0.74 4.83
C PRO A 129 -14.57 0.69 4.31
N LEU A 130 -13.61 1.12 3.50
CA LEU A 130 -13.83 2.35 2.77
C LEU A 130 -14.97 2.00 1.81
N GLU A 131 -16.18 2.45 2.13
CA GLU A 131 -17.31 2.41 1.21
C GLU A 131 -17.02 3.45 0.14
N ILE A 132 -16.08 3.13 -0.75
CA ILE A 132 -15.95 3.82 -2.01
C ILE A 132 -17.16 3.39 -2.81
N GLU A 133 -17.98 4.36 -3.21
CA GLU A 133 -19.11 4.09 -4.06
C GLU A 133 -18.61 3.31 -5.29
N ALA A 134 -19.28 2.21 -5.62
CA ALA A 134 -18.83 1.32 -6.70
C ALA A 134 -18.62 2.08 -8.03
N GLU A 135 -19.40 3.14 -8.26
CA GLU A 135 -19.26 4.04 -9.40
C GLU A 135 -17.95 4.84 -9.37
N GLN A 136 -17.54 5.37 -8.21
CA GLN A 136 -16.27 6.07 -8.05
C GLN A 136 -15.08 5.12 -8.27
N ALA A 137 -15.14 3.90 -7.72
CA ALA A 137 -14.09 2.89 -7.93
C ALA A 137 -13.95 2.52 -9.42
N GLN A 138 -15.08 2.26 -10.10
CA GLN A 138 -15.10 1.98 -11.54
C GLN A 138 -14.55 3.15 -12.37
N HIS A 139 -14.85 4.39 -11.98
CA HIS A 139 -14.33 5.57 -12.66
C HIS A 139 -12.80 5.67 -12.52
N LEU A 140 -12.26 5.48 -11.32
CA LEU A 140 -10.82 5.52 -11.08
C LEU A 140 -10.09 4.39 -11.82
N GLU A 141 -10.66 3.18 -11.84
CA GLU A 141 -10.13 2.06 -12.63
C GLU A 141 -10.12 2.40 -14.13
N TRP A 142 -11.21 2.95 -14.65
CA TRP A 142 -11.29 3.40 -16.05
C TRP A 142 -10.23 4.46 -16.39
N GLU A 143 -10.01 5.45 -15.53
CA GLU A 143 -8.96 6.45 -15.73
C GLU A 143 -7.56 5.84 -15.74
N LEU A 144 -7.29 4.87 -14.86
CA LEU A 144 -6.00 4.18 -14.82
C LEU A 144 -5.79 3.28 -16.04
N GLU A 145 -6.84 2.66 -16.60
CA GLU A 145 -6.76 1.92 -17.86
C GLU A 145 -6.23 2.80 -19.01
N HIS A 146 -6.57 4.09 -19.02
CA HIS A 146 -6.08 5.05 -20.01
C HIS A 146 -4.66 5.55 -19.72
N ARG A 147 -3.98 5.02 -18.72
CA ARG A 147 -2.58 5.39 -18.39
C ARG A 147 -1.64 4.21 -18.41
N VAL A 148 -2.15 3.00 -18.18
CA VAL A 148 -1.35 1.80 -18.01
C VAL A 148 -1.00 1.14 -19.35
N LEU A 149 0.26 0.72 -19.46
CA LEU A 149 0.86 0.06 -20.60
C LEU A 149 1.37 -1.32 -20.17
N LYS A 150 1.21 -2.30 -21.05
CA LYS A 150 1.81 -3.62 -20.91
C LYS A 150 3.25 -3.55 -21.41
N VAL A 151 4.20 -3.98 -20.59
CA VAL A 151 5.62 -4.10 -20.96
C VAL A 151 5.88 -5.55 -21.34
N ILE A 152 6.51 -5.76 -22.50
CA ILE A 152 6.84 -7.09 -23.03
C ILE A 152 8.34 -7.11 -23.32
N ASP A 153 9.09 -7.99 -22.66
CA ASP A 153 10.50 -8.20 -22.95
C ASP A 153 10.72 -9.19 -24.11
N ASP A 154 11.97 -9.37 -24.50
CA ASP A 154 12.39 -10.27 -25.58
C ASP A 154 12.11 -11.76 -25.29
N GLN A 155 11.91 -12.12 -24.03
CA GLN A 155 11.54 -13.46 -23.60
C GLN A 155 10.01 -13.64 -23.49
N GLY A 156 9.24 -12.58 -23.79
CA GLY A 156 7.79 -12.56 -23.65
C GLY A 156 7.32 -12.46 -22.19
N ALA A 157 8.20 -12.10 -21.26
CA ALA A 157 7.78 -11.77 -19.90
C ALA A 157 7.00 -10.46 -19.90
N ILE A 158 5.91 -10.45 -19.15
CA ILE A 158 4.99 -9.33 -19.10
C ILE A 158 5.15 -8.61 -17.76
N SER A 159 5.19 -7.27 -17.83
CA SER A 159 5.18 -6.36 -16.69
C SER A 159 4.31 -5.14 -16.99
N THR A 160 4.29 -4.16 -16.09
CA THR A 160 3.45 -2.97 -16.19
C THR A 160 4.32 -1.73 -16.30
N ALA A 161 3.82 -0.73 -17.01
CA ALA A 161 4.30 0.65 -16.98
C ALA A 161 3.11 1.59 -17.02
N PHE A 162 3.32 2.89 -16.75
CA PHE A 162 2.27 3.87 -16.98
C PHE A 162 2.80 5.20 -17.50
N ALA A 163 1.98 5.86 -18.31
CA ALA A 163 2.28 7.16 -18.89
C ALA A 163 2.19 8.26 -17.82
N LEU A 164 3.23 9.10 -17.75
CA LEU A 164 3.32 10.19 -16.80
C LEU A 164 2.75 11.50 -17.36
N CYS A 165 3.08 11.83 -18.60
CA CYS A 165 2.86 13.16 -19.16
C CYS A 165 2.77 13.16 -20.69
N GLU A 166 2.50 14.32 -21.28
CA GLU A 166 2.28 14.46 -22.72
C GLU A 166 3.55 14.29 -23.56
N GLN A 167 4.72 14.40 -22.93
CA GLN A 167 6.02 14.29 -23.60
C GLN A 167 6.44 12.84 -23.90
N GLY A 168 5.63 11.85 -23.51
CA GLY A 168 5.92 10.44 -23.76
C GLY A 168 6.86 9.82 -22.73
N HIS A 169 6.94 10.40 -21.54
CA HIS A 169 7.61 9.76 -20.40
C HIS A 169 6.72 8.69 -19.80
N ILE A 170 7.28 7.50 -19.68
CA ILE A 170 6.59 6.31 -19.18
C ILE A 170 7.39 5.74 -18.03
N LEU A 171 6.75 5.50 -16.89
CA LEU A 171 7.39 4.99 -15.68
C LEU A 171 7.18 3.47 -15.55
N THR A 172 8.25 2.77 -15.21
CA THR A 172 8.24 1.34 -14.83
C THR A 172 9.32 1.06 -13.79
N ALA A 173 9.41 -0.18 -13.31
CA ALA A 173 10.45 -0.59 -12.36
C ALA A 173 11.80 -0.80 -13.06
N ALA A 174 12.92 -0.52 -12.38
CA ALA A 174 14.25 -0.69 -12.97
C ALA A 174 14.54 -2.16 -13.32
N HIS A 175 14.15 -3.09 -12.45
CA HIS A 175 14.32 -4.52 -12.72
C HIS A 175 13.48 -5.05 -13.89
N VAL A 176 12.47 -4.29 -14.34
CA VAL A 176 11.70 -4.58 -15.56
C VAL A 176 12.46 -4.04 -16.78
N ALA A 177 13.05 -2.86 -16.67
CA ALA A 177 13.70 -2.19 -17.80
C ALA A 177 15.15 -2.61 -18.05
N LEU A 178 15.82 -3.16 -17.03
CA LEU A 178 17.24 -3.50 -17.05
C LEU A 178 17.46 -4.99 -16.86
N ASP A 179 18.54 -5.51 -17.44
CA ASP A 179 19.00 -6.88 -17.21
C ASP A 179 19.84 -7.01 -15.93
N GLU A 180 20.36 -8.21 -15.66
CA GLU A 180 21.18 -8.49 -14.47
C GLU A 180 22.51 -7.71 -14.43
N ASN A 181 22.98 -7.22 -15.59
CA ASN A 181 24.17 -6.39 -15.72
C ASN A 181 23.84 -4.89 -15.73
N ASN A 182 22.61 -4.52 -15.37
CA ASN A 182 22.07 -3.16 -15.42
C ASN A 182 22.08 -2.55 -16.84
N SER A 183 22.06 -3.39 -17.88
CA SER A 183 21.96 -2.94 -19.27
C SER A 183 20.49 -2.85 -19.71
N PRO A 184 20.11 -1.85 -20.54
CA PRO A 184 18.74 -1.72 -21.03
C PRO A 184 18.27 -2.96 -21.80
N ARG A 185 17.11 -3.49 -21.39
CA ARG A 185 16.42 -4.57 -22.13
C ARG A 185 15.77 -4.04 -23.39
N ARG A 186 15.54 -4.94 -24.34
CA ARG A 186 14.68 -4.68 -25.50
C ARG A 186 13.23 -4.84 -25.10
N LEU A 187 12.56 -3.72 -24.84
CA LEU A 187 11.18 -3.70 -24.38
C LEU A 187 10.26 -3.22 -25.48
N LYS A 188 9.16 -3.93 -25.68
CA LYS A 188 8.00 -3.41 -26.41
C LYS A 188 6.92 -3.01 -25.44
N LEU A 189 6.16 -1.99 -25.79
CA LEU A 189 4.99 -1.59 -25.02
C LEU A 189 3.73 -1.90 -25.81
N ALA A 190 2.67 -2.30 -25.11
CA ALA A 190 1.35 -2.44 -25.69
C ALA A 190 0.31 -1.65 -24.90
N PHE A 191 -0.55 -0.95 -25.63
CA PHE A 191 -1.67 -0.20 -25.10
C PHE A 191 -2.98 -0.85 -25.52
N ARG A 192 -3.85 -1.09 -24.54
CA ARG A 192 -5.16 -1.72 -24.74
C ARG A 192 -6.24 -0.65 -24.65
N TYR A 193 -7.12 -0.59 -25.65
CA TYR A 193 -8.10 0.48 -25.81
C TYR A 193 -9.40 -0.02 -26.42
N GLY A 194 -10.44 0.81 -26.35
CA GLY A 194 -11.79 0.49 -26.81
C GLY A 194 -12.70 -0.08 -25.72
N ASP A 195 -13.98 -0.23 -26.03
CA ASP A 195 -14.99 -0.67 -25.07
C ASP A 195 -14.75 -2.12 -24.62
N VAL A 196 -15.30 -2.49 -23.45
CA VAL A 196 -15.20 -3.83 -22.86
C VAL A 196 -15.55 -4.95 -23.85
N ARG A 197 -16.47 -4.69 -24.80
CA ARG A 197 -16.92 -5.66 -25.82
C ARG A 197 -16.04 -5.71 -27.08
N ALA A 198 -15.17 -4.73 -27.31
CA ALA A 198 -14.37 -4.57 -28.53
C ALA A 198 -12.93 -4.11 -28.23
N ARG A 199 -12.34 -4.58 -27.12
CA ARG A 199 -10.98 -4.21 -26.71
C ARG A 199 -9.95 -4.65 -27.75
N THR A 200 -9.19 -3.69 -28.23
CA THR A 200 -8.07 -3.87 -29.16
C THR A 200 -6.75 -3.58 -28.43
N GLU A 201 -5.68 -4.24 -28.86
CA GLU A 201 -4.34 -3.99 -28.33
C GLU A 201 -3.44 -3.46 -29.46
N LYS A 202 -2.71 -2.39 -29.18
CA LYS A 202 -1.71 -1.82 -30.07
C LYS A 202 -0.33 -1.96 -29.45
N GLU A 203 0.59 -2.59 -30.17
CA GLU A 203 2.00 -2.72 -29.76
C GLU A 203 2.87 -1.67 -30.46
N THR A 204 3.94 -1.25 -29.80
CA THR A 204 4.98 -0.39 -30.40
C THR A 204 5.69 -1.10 -31.54
N ARG A 205 6.09 -0.34 -32.55
CA ARG A 205 6.89 -0.87 -33.67
C ARG A 205 8.35 -0.96 -33.30
N GLU A 206 8.82 0.02 -32.55
CA GLU A 206 10.19 0.10 -32.06
C GLU A 206 10.28 -0.29 -30.58
N HIS A 207 11.50 -0.58 -30.13
CA HIS A 207 11.75 -0.83 -28.72
C HIS A 207 11.77 0.49 -27.96
N ALA A 208 11.23 0.49 -26.74
CA ALA A 208 11.33 1.63 -25.84
C ALA A 208 12.79 1.88 -25.44
N ILE A 209 13.16 3.15 -25.32
CA ILE A 209 14.49 3.58 -24.89
C ILE A 209 14.44 3.91 -23.40
N VAL A 210 15.38 3.37 -22.61
CA VAL A 210 15.56 3.77 -21.21
C VAL A 210 16.28 5.11 -21.19
N ARG A 211 15.58 6.17 -20.77
CA ARG A 211 16.12 7.54 -20.69
C ARG A 211 16.82 7.79 -19.36
N VAL A 212 16.20 7.35 -18.28
CA VAL A 212 16.70 7.49 -16.89
C VAL A 212 16.36 6.22 -16.15
N SER A 213 17.22 5.78 -15.24
CA SER A 213 16.93 4.67 -14.35
C SER A 213 17.72 4.78 -13.05
N SER A 214 17.16 4.21 -11.98
CA SER A 214 17.83 4.01 -10.71
C SER A 214 17.55 2.60 -10.22
N THR A 215 18.59 1.77 -10.12
CA THR A 215 18.48 0.42 -9.56
C THR A 215 18.33 0.42 -8.06
N SER A 216 18.89 1.43 -7.37
CA SER A 216 18.76 1.58 -5.91
C SER A 216 17.34 1.96 -5.47
N LYS A 217 16.65 2.79 -6.26
CA LYS A 217 15.24 3.16 -6.04
C LYS A 217 14.26 2.33 -6.88
N ASP A 218 14.77 1.41 -7.69
CA ASP A 218 14.04 0.51 -8.59
C ASP A 218 13.02 1.19 -9.51
N PHE A 219 13.42 2.25 -10.21
CA PHE A 219 12.61 2.87 -11.26
C PHE A 219 13.37 3.07 -12.58
N ALA A 220 12.62 3.12 -13.67
CA ALA A 220 13.11 3.51 -14.98
C ALA A 220 12.07 4.37 -15.73
N ILE A 221 12.55 5.40 -16.41
CA ILE A 221 11.79 6.23 -17.33
C ILE A 221 12.08 5.78 -18.74
N LEU A 222 11.05 5.27 -19.40
CA LEU A 222 11.06 4.88 -20.79
C LEU A 222 10.61 6.06 -21.66
N GLN A 223 11.13 6.09 -22.88
CA GLN A 223 10.69 6.99 -23.94
C GLN A 223 10.40 6.19 -25.21
N LEU A 224 9.26 6.47 -25.82
CA LEU A 224 8.86 5.85 -27.10
C LEU A 224 9.29 6.70 -28.29
N ALA A 225 9.38 6.05 -29.45
CA ALA A 225 9.44 6.73 -30.72
C ALA A 225 8.21 7.64 -30.88
N HIS A 226 8.41 8.82 -31.48
CA HIS A 226 7.38 9.85 -31.58
C HIS A 226 6.12 9.38 -32.36
N GLN A 227 6.27 8.44 -33.30
CA GLN A 227 5.13 7.85 -34.02
C GLN A 227 4.31 6.91 -33.13
N ASP A 228 4.97 6.01 -32.39
CA ASP A 228 4.30 5.09 -31.45
C ASP A 228 3.58 5.87 -30.34
N TRP A 229 4.20 6.93 -29.81
CA TRP A 229 3.57 7.79 -28.81
C TRP A 229 2.30 8.48 -29.35
N ARG A 230 2.36 9.07 -30.55
CA ARG A 230 1.19 9.68 -31.20
C ARG A 230 0.08 8.66 -31.43
N GLU A 231 0.44 7.45 -31.84
CA GLU A 231 -0.52 6.38 -32.07
C GLU A 231 -1.23 6.00 -30.76
N PHE A 232 -0.50 5.79 -29.65
CA PHE A 232 -1.12 5.51 -28.36
C PHE A 232 -2.01 6.63 -27.85
N ARG A 233 -1.59 7.91 -28.00
CA ARG A 233 -2.44 9.07 -27.68
C ARG A 233 -3.73 9.08 -28.49
N SER A 234 -3.66 8.79 -29.80
CA SER A 234 -4.85 8.71 -30.65
C SER A 234 -5.81 7.58 -30.25
N CYS A 235 -5.29 6.51 -29.64
CA CYS A 235 -6.08 5.43 -29.06
C CYS A 235 -6.70 5.79 -27.70
N GLY A 236 -6.39 6.95 -27.12
CA GLY A 236 -6.94 7.44 -25.85
C GLY A 236 -5.99 7.37 -24.65
N LEU A 237 -4.71 7.04 -24.83
CA LEU A 237 -3.73 7.12 -23.74
C LEU A 237 -3.69 8.57 -23.20
N LEU A 238 -3.71 8.71 -21.87
CA LEU A 238 -3.87 9.95 -21.09
C LEU A 238 -5.26 10.61 -21.12
N GLY A 239 -6.27 9.96 -21.70
CA GLY A 239 -7.67 10.37 -21.54
C GLY A 239 -8.10 11.62 -22.31
N ASP A 240 -7.39 12.01 -23.38
CA ASP A 240 -7.63 13.28 -24.10
C ASP A 240 -8.85 13.33 -25.03
N ARG A 241 -9.92 12.59 -24.75
CA ARG A 241 -11.15 12.78 -25.54
C ARG A 241 -11.79 14.12 -25.17
N GLU A 242 -11.80 15.06 -26.13
CA GLU A 242 -12.28 16.45 -25.99
C GLU A 242 -13.68 16.58 -25.33
N ASP A 243 -14.51 15.54 -25.45
CA ASP A 243 -15.88 15.54 -24.94
C ASP A 243 -16.00 15.27 -23.42
N GLN A 244 -14.91 14.96 -22.72
CA GLN A 244 -14.94 14.63 -21.29
C GLN A 244 -13.88 15.40 -20.50
N LYS A 245 -14.21 16.66 -20.14
CA LYS A 245 -13.51 17.45 -19.09
C LYS A 245 -13.76 16.86 -17.69
N ARG A 246 -13.55 15.56 -17.50
CA ARG A 246 -13.57 14.95 -16.16
C ARG A 246 -12.18 15.06 -15.53
N GLU A 247 -12.16 15.05 -14.20
CA GLU A 247 -10.93 15.21 -13.42
C GLU A 247 -9.97 14.06 -13.73
N ARG A 248 -8.92 14.37 -14.49
CA ARG A 248 -7.86 13.43 -14.83
C ARG A 248 -7.16 12.97 -13.56
N VAL A 249 -6.81 11.68 -13.49
CA VAL A 249 -5.92 11.17 -12.43
C VAL A 249 -4.63 11.99 -12.39
N ARG A 250 -4.34 12.59 -11.23
CA ARG A 250 -3.16 13.44 -11.02
C ARG A 250 -2.02 12.65 -10.43
N LEU A 251 -0.78 13.08 -10.64
CA LEU A 251 0.38 12.54 -9.94
C LEU A 251 0.70 13.48 -8.77
N ALA A 252 0.88 12.94 -7.57
CA ALA A 252 1.14 13.72 -6.38
C ALA A 252 2.44 13.29 -5.68
N LEU A 253 3.21 14.28 -5.23
CA LEU A 253 4.32 14.06 -4.30
C LEU A 253 3.76 14.13 -2.89
N ARG A 254 3.73 12.99 -2.20
CA ARG A 254 3.18 12.88 -0.84
C ARG A 254 4.27 12.39 0.10
N ASP A 255 4.34 13.02 1.27
CA ASP A 255 5.22 12.56 2.34
C ASP A 255 4.73 11.20 2.87
N GLU A 256 5.67 10.33 3.21
CA GLU A 256 5.38 8.99 3.72
C GLU A 256 4.40 9.01 4.92
N ASN A 257 4.53 9.99 5.82
CA ASN A 257 3.72 10.07 7.02
C ASN A 257 2.30 10.56 6.74
N SER A 258 2.13 11.34 5.67
CA SER A 258 0.81 11.79 5.21
C SER A 258 -0.03 10.65 4.62
N LEU A 259 0.60 9.54 4.23
CA LEU A 259 -0.05 8.39 3.59
C LEU A 259 -0.45 7.29 4.58
N ARG A 260 -0.14 7.44 5.88
CA ARG A 260 -0.35 6.39 6.89
C ARG A 260 -1.81 5.94 6.93
N GLY A 261 -2.04 4.67 6.61
CA GLY A 261 -3.40 4.11 6.62
C GLY A 261 -4.29 4.58 5.50
N HIS A 262 -3.74 5.18 4.42
CA HIS A 262 -4.52 5.56 3.25
C HIS A 262 -4.96 4.31 2.46
N PRO A 263 -6.19 4.29 1.93
CA PRO A 263 -6.66 3.24 1.04
C PRO A 263 -6.03 3.48 -0.33
N VAL A 264 -5.50 2.43 -0.94
CA VAL A 264 -4.86 2.55 -2.25
C VAL A 264 -5.32 1.48 -3.21
N LEU A 265 -5.22 1.80 -4.50
CA LEU A 265 -5.46 0.91 -5.61
C LEU A 265 -4.15 0.71 -6.37
N CYS A 266 -3.62 -0.50 -6.34
CA CYS A 266 -2.55 -0.91 -7.24
C CYS A 266 -3.19 -1.38 -8.55
N PHE A 267 -2.73 -0.87 -9.69
CA PHE A 267 -3.33 -1.19 -10.98
C PHE A 267 -2.27 -1.62 -11.98
N GLY A 268 -2.50 -2.73 -12.69
CA GLY A 268 -1.49 -3.24 -13.62
C GLY A 268 -1.83 -4.59 -14.23
N TYR A 269 -0.96 -5.09 -15.08
CA TYR A 269 -1.10 -6.41 -15.68
C TYR A 269 -0.54 -7.46 -14.74
N GLN A 270 -1.34 -8.47 -14.39
CA GLN A 270 -0.83 -9.62 -13.64
C GLN A 270 -1.28 -10.94 -14.23
N ALA A 271 -0.53 -12.00 -13.90
CA ALA A 271 -0.82 -13.36 -14.33
C ALA A 271 -2.15 -13.84 -13.74
N GLN A 272 -3.24 -13.76 -14.52
CA GLN A 272 -4.55 -14.25 -14.11
C GLN A 272 -4.68 -15.73 -14.47
N PRO A 273 -5.15 -16.60 -13.54
CA PRO A 273 -5.41 -17.99 -13.84
C PRO A 273 -6.58 -18.14 -14.82
N THR A 274 -6.38 -18.95 -15.86
CA THR A 274 -7.39 -19.30 -16.87
C THR A 274 -7.39 -20.81 -17.10
N ARG A 275 -8.42 -21.33 -17.78
CA ARG A 275 -8.50 -22.77 -18.14
C ARG A 275 -7.29 -23.27 -18.95
N ASP A 276 -6.65 -22.37 -19.70
CA ASP A 276 -5.52 -22.68 -20.58
C ASP A 276 -4.16 -22.26 -20.00
N GLY A 277 -4.08 -22.03 -18.67
CA GLY A 277 -2.87 -21.53 -17.99
C GLY A 277 -3.01 -20.08 -17.53
N HIS A 278 -1.91 -19.32 -17.46
CA HIS A 278 -1.96 -17.91 -17.04
C HIS A 278 -2.03 -16.96 -18.22
N ARG A 279 -2.89 -15.93 -18.15
CA ARG A 279 -2.99 -14.87 -19.17
C ARG A 279 -2.86 -13.48 -18.55
N PHE A 280 -2.31 -12.56 -19.33
CA PHE A 280 -2.16 -11.13 -18.98
C PHE A 280 -3.04 -10.30 -19.90
N LYS A 281 -4.36 -10.52 -19.80
CA LYS A 281 -5.32 -10.04 -20.81
C LYS A 281 -5.71 -8.58 -20.57
N ASP A 282 -6.19 -8.29 -19.37
CA ASP A 282 -6.67 -6.97 -18.97
C ASP A 282 -5.88 -6.54 -17.73
N PRO A 283 -5.57 -5.23 -17.57
CA PRO A 283 -5.04 -4.74 -16.32
C PRO A 283 -6.09 -4.95 -15.22
N CYS A 284 -5.65 -5.21 -14.00
CA CYS A 284 -6.52 -5.47 -12.87
C CYS A 284 -6.17 -4.60 -11.66
N PRO A 285 -7.19 -4.25 -10.87
CA PRO A 285 -7.00 -3.62 -9.58
C PRO A 285 -6.61 -4.64 -8.52
N VAL A 286 -5.79 -4.20 -7.56
CA VAL A 286 -5.59 -4.83 -6.26
C VAL A 286 -5.74 -3.76 -5.20
N ARG A 287 -6.73 -3.90 -4.32
CA ARG A 287 -6.93 -2.93 -3.22
C ARG A 287 -6.01 -3.26 -2.05
N ALA A 288 -5.44 -2.21 -1.49
CA ALA A 288 -4.56 -2.31 -0.34
C ALA A 288 -4.70 -1.08 0.58
N THR A 289 -4.00 -1.14 1.71
CA THR A 289 -3.87 -0.03 2.66
C THR A 289 -2.39 0.23 2.92
N VAL A 290 -1.97 1.49 2.91
CA VAL A 290 -0.62 1.86 3.32
C VAL A 290 -0.43 1.55 4.81
N ALA A 291 0.67 0.88 5.17
CA ALA A 291 0.97 0.55 6.56
C ALA A 291 0.96 1.80 7.44
N ARG A 292 0.23 1.78 8.57
CA ARG A 292 0.09 2.95 9.44
C ARG A 292 1.37 3.28 10.20
N HIS A 293 2.10 2.25 10.60
CA HIS A 293 3.34 2.41 11.33
C HIS A 293 4.53 2.28 10.38
N LYS A 294 5.42 3.28 10.33
CA LYS A 294 6.56 3.31 9.39
C LYS A 294 6.13 2.87 7.99
N PRO A 295 5.33 3.69 7.30
CA PRO A 295 4.75 3.36 5.99
C PRO A 295 5.83 3.03 4.97
N VAL A 296 7.00 3.66 5.06
CA VAL A 296 8.19 3.30 4.30
C VAL A 296 9.16 2.53 5.18
N ARG A 297 9.71 1.43 4.65
CA ARG A 297 10.64 0.56 5.37
C ARG A 297 11.68 0.00 4.40
N ASN A 298 12.88 -0.30 4.89
CA ASN A 298 13.87 -1.01 4.10
C ASN A 298 13.46 -2.49 3.97
N ILE A 299 13.30 -2.93 2.73
CA ILE A 299 12.92 -4.29 2.35
C ILE A 299 14.12 -4.96 1.69
N GLU A 300 14.53 -6.09 2.25
CA GLU A 300 15.49 -6.98 1.65
C GLU A 300 14.77 -7.98 0.77
N PHE A 301 14.98 -7.87 -0.54
CA PHE A 301 14.44 -8.81 -1.49
C PHE A 301 15.38 -9.99 -1.63
N VAL A 302 14.87 -11.19 -1.35
CA VAL A 302 15.66 -12.42 -1.39
C VAL A 302 15.30 -13.32 -2.57
N ASP A 303 16.28 -14.11 -3.01
CA ASP A 303 16.10 -15.16 -4.02
C ASP A 303 15.34 -16.39 -3.44
N LYS A 304 15.12 -17.39 -4.29
CA LYS A 304 14.49 -18.66 -3.90
C LYS A 304 15.29 -19.46 -2.87
N TYR A 305 16.57 -19.15 -2.67
CA TYR A 305 17.47 -19.75 -1.69
C TYR A 305 17.56 -18.93 -0.39
N GLY A 306 16.98 -17.73 -0.36
CA GLY A 306 16.97 -16.83 0.78
C GLY A 306 18.17 -15.86 0.83
N HIS A 307 18.97 -15.74 -0.22
CA HIS A 307 20.05 -14.75 -0.30
C HIS A 307 19.49 -13.38 -0.65
N VAL A 308 19.98 -12.33 0.03
CA VAL A 308 19.63 -10.94 -0.28
C VAL A 308 20.19 -10.60 -1.65
N ILE A 309 19.29 -10.31 -2.59
CA ILE A 309 19.63 -9.82 -3.93
C ILE A 309 19.72 -8.31 -3.92
N HIS A 310 18.80 -7.66 -3.19
CA HIS A 310 18.62 -6.21 -3.24
C HIS A 310 18.00 -5.71 -1.94
N GLU A 311 18.36 -4.49 -1.53
CA GLU A 311 17.72 -3.78 -0.42
C GLU A 311 17.26 -2.41 -0.92
N GLN A 312 16.03 -2.02 -0.58
CA GLN A 312 15.50 -0.70 -0.90
C GLN A 312 14.43 -0.27 0.10
N SER A 313 14.29 1.04 0.27
CA SER A 313 13.16 1.61 1.00
C SER A 313 11.89 1.50 0.14
N CYS A 314 10.86 0.85 0.67
CA CYS A 314 9.58 0.67 0.00
C CYS A 314 8.44 1.22 0.86
N LEU A 315 7.46 1.82 0.22
CA LEU A 315 6.10 1.96 0.76
C LEU A 315 5.51 0.57 0.96
N VAL A 316 5.09 0.25 2.18
CA VAL A 316 4.51 -1.04 2.56
C VAL A 316 3.00 -0.98 2.43
N LEU A 317 2.45 -1.90 1.64
CA LEU A 317 1.03 -2.02 1.37
C LEU A 317 0.52 -3.31 2.00
N ILE A 318 -0.61 -3.25 2.67
CA ILE A 318 -1.31 -4.40 3.24
C ILE A 318 -2.53 -4.67 2.37
N ILE A 319 -2.53 -5.83 1.71
CA ILE A 319 -3.56 -6.22 0.75
C ILE A 319 -4.85 -6.51 1.50
N ALA A 320 -5.98 -5.99 1.01
CA ALA A 320 -7.26 -6.18 1.69
C ALA A 320 -7.72 -7.64 1.62
N GLU A 321 -8.52 -8.07 2.61
CA GLU A 321 -9.06 -9.44 2.61
C GLU A 321 -9.93 -9.69 1.38
N GLY A 322 -9.76 -10.87 0.77
CA GLY A 322 -10.50 -11.27 -0.43
C GLY A 322 -9.97 -10.68 -1.75
N GLU A 323 -9.02 -9.74 -1.71
CA GLU A 323 -8.35 -9.24 -2.90
C GLU A 323 -7.26 -10.22 -3.38
N GLU A 324 -6.98 -10.18 -4.69
CA GLU A 324 -5.84 -10.94 -5.22
C GLU A 324 -4.52 -10.36 -4.72
N ARG A 325 -3.53 -11.22 -4.46
CA ARG A 325 -2.17 -10.76 -4.15
C ARG A 325 -1.57 -9.97 -5.32
N ILE A 326 -0.68 -9.02 -5.04
CA ILE A 326 0.13 -8.37 -6.07
C ILE A 326 1.08 -9.41 -6.66
N GLY A 327 0.80 -9.83 -7.90
CA GLY A 327 1.49 -10.95 -8.55
C GLY A 327 2.46 -10.56 -9.65
N LYS A 328 3.03 -11.59 -10.30
CA LYS A 328 3.91 -11.44 -11.47
C LYS A 328 3.23 -10.53 -12.51
N GLY A 329 3.95 -9.48 -12.90
CA GLY A 329 3.55 -8.52 -13.92
C GLY A 329 3.18 -7.13 -13.36
N MET A 330 2.76 -7.03 -12.09
CA MET A 330 2.31 -5.75 -11.52
C MET A 330 3.42 -4.73 -11.34
N SER A 331 4.69 -5.17 -11.27
CA SER A 331 5.84 -4.26 -11.16
C SER A 331 5.79 -3.19 -12.23
N GLY A 332 5.92 -1.94 -11.81
CA GLY A 332 5.83 -0.76 -12.66
C GLY A 332 4.42 -0.18 -12.82
N GLY A 333 3.39 -0.78 -12.21
CA GLY A 333 2.02 -0.24 -12.21
C GLY A 333 1.84 0.94 -11.25
N PRO A 334 0.88 1.85 -11.50
CA PRO A 334 0.59 2.96 -10.59
C PRO A 334 -0.10 2.49 -9.29
N ILE A 335 0.19 3.21 -8.21
CA ILE A 335 -0.52 3.12 -6.93
C ILE A 335 -1.27 4.43 -6.74
N LEU A 336 -2.60 4.35 -6.74
CA LEU A 336 -3.51 5.49 -6.59
C LEU A 336 -4.06 5.56 -5.16
N ASP A 337 -4.02 6.73 -4.54
CA ASP A 337 -4.71 7.03 -3.29
C ASP A 337 -6.21 7.17 -3.56
N LEU A 338 -6.99 6.25 -3.01
CA LEU A 338 -8.44 6.21 -3.20
C LEU A 338 -9.18 7.33 -2.47
N GLN A 339 -8.52 8.03 -1.52
CA GLN A 339 -9.11 9.22 -0.88
C GLN A 339 -8.99 10.47 -1.75
N THR A 340 -7.89 10.62 -2.48
CA THR A 340 -7.61 11.84 -3.25
C THR A 340 -7.79 11.68 -4.76
N GLY A 341 -7.79 10.44 -5.27
CA GLY A 341 -7.78 10.17 -6.71
C GLY A 341 -6.41 10.41 -7.36
N GLU A 342 -5.34 10.52 -6.57
CA GLU A 342 -3.99 10.85 -7.05
C GLU A 342 -3.09 9.60 -7.09
N VAL A 343 -2.27 9.45 -8.13
CA VAL A 343 -1.17 8.48 -8.16
C VAL A 343 -0.03 9.01 -7.30
N ILE A 344 0.35 8.22 -6.31
CA ILE A 344 1.32 8.60 -5.27
C ILE A 344 2.60 7.76 -5.32
N ALA A 345 2.55 6.59 -5.96
CA ALA A 345 3.65 5.64 -6.02
C ALA A 345 3.54 4.72 -7.24
N MET A 346 4.56 3.90 -7.43
CA MET A 346 4.63 2.83 -8.41
C MET A 346 4.86 1.49 -7.70
N THR A 347 4.16 0.43 -8.09
CA THR A 347 4.34 -0.92 -7.55
C THR A 347 5.74 -1.47 -7.88
N THR A 348 6.40 -2.06 -6.88
CA THR A 348 7.69 -2.77 -7.01
C THR A 348 7.62 -4.13 -6.30
N GLY A 349 8.57 -5.02 -6.59
CA GLY A 349 8.82 -6.20 -5.76
C GLY A 349 7.77 -7.32 -5.86
N ALA A 350 6.87 -7.32 -6.84
CA ALA A 350 5.72 -8.23 -6.96
C ALA A 350 6.04 -9.74 -7.06
N GLN A 351 7.32 -10.13 -7.12
CA GLN A 351 7.75 -11.54 -7.19
C GLN A 351 8.80 -11.95 -6.16
N ARG A 352 9.37 -11.00 -5.43
CA ARG A 352 10.55 -11.25 -4.60
C ARG A 352 10.12 -11.45 -3.16
N MET A 353 10.56 -12.53 -2.50
CA MET A 353 10.28 -12.68 -1.08
C MET A 353 10.92 -11.50 -0.33
N GLY A 354 10.09 -10.63 0.24
CA GLY A 354 10.54 -9.50 1.04
C GLY A 354 10.82 -9.96 2.47
N GLN A 355 12.04 -9.72 2.94
CA GLN A 355 12.37 -9.73 4.35
C GLN A 355 12.40 -8.31 4.87
N ILE A 356 11.87 -8.12 6.06
CA ILE A 356 11.85 -6.83 6.72
C ILE A 356 12.46 -6.92 8.10
N GLN A 357 13.30 -5.95 8.42
CA GLN A 357 13.73 -5.74 9.79
C GLN A 357 12.65 -4.91 10.51
N GLN A 358 11.87 -5.58 11.36
CA GLN A 358 10.86 -4.92 12.17
C GLN A 358 11.53 -4.10 13.28
N PRO A 359 10.99 -2.91 13.64
CA PRO A 359 11.64 -2.02 14.59
C PRO A 359 11.68 -2.55 16.03
N TYR A 360 10.94 -3.63 16.33
CA TYR A 360 10.77 -4.18 17.67
C TYR A 360 11.57 -5.47 17.92
N LYS A 361 12.40 -5.91 16.97
CA LYS A 361 13.26 -7.09 17.12
C LYS A 361 14.59 -6.86 16.41
N ASN A 362 15.65 -7.53 16.85
CA ASN A 362 16.92 -7.64 16.09
C ASN A 362 16.88 -8.82 15.09
N ARG A 363 15.69 -9.34 14.75
CA ARG A 363 15.53 -10.47 13.82
C ARG A 363 14.68 -10.04 12.63
N LYS A 364 15.10 -10.43 11.44
CA LYS A 364 14.37 -10.23 10.19
C LYS A 364 13.13 -11.12 10.16
N GLU A 365 11.99 -10.56 9.75
CA GLU A 365 10.75 -11.29 9.51
C GLU A 365 10.51 -11.42 8.01
N ARG A 366 10.00 -12.56 7.57
CA ARG A 366 9.52 -12.73 6.19
C ARG A 366 8.09 -12.21 6.13
N LEU A 367 7.84 -11.22 5.28
CA LEU A 367 6.47 -10.80 5.01
C LEU A 367 5.82 -11.79 4.04
N PRO A 368 4.64 -12.34 4.35
CA PRO A 368 3.93 -13.19 3.41
C PRO A 368 3.49 -12.37 2.21
N LEU A 369 4.02 -12.67 1.03
CA LEU A 369 3.70 -12.00 -0.23
C LEU A 369 2.20 -12.06 -0.61
N ALA A 370 1.44 -12.96 0.00
CA ALA A 370 0.00 -13.03 -0.19
C ALA A 370 -0.73 -11.84 0.47
N GLU A 371 -0.14 -11.23 1.49
CA GLU A 371 -0.78 -10.20 2.33
C GLU A 371 -0.14 -8.81 2.15
N TYR A 372 1.02 -8.74 1.51
CA TYR A 372 1.80 -7.51 1.40
C TYR A 372 2.19 -7.19 -0.04
N GLY A 373 2.18 -5.89 -0.32
CA GLY A 373 2.69 -5.27 -1.53
C GLY A 373 3.74 -4.21 -1.22
N PHE A 374 4.50 -3.81 -2.22
CA PHE A 374 5.54 -2.79 -2.08
C PHE A 374 5.43 -1.73 -3.17
N GLY A 375 5.74 -0.48 -2.83
CA GLY A 375 5.75 0.64 -3.76
C GLY A 375 7.00 1.52 -3.63
N VAL A 376 7.34 2.22 -4.71
CA VAL A 376 8.31 3.31 -4.76
C VAL A 376 7.53 4.62 -4.84
N LEU A 377 7.73 5.54 -3.90
CA LEU A 377 7.00 6.82 -3.89
C LEU A 377 7.41 7.68 -5.09
N LEU A 378 6.48 8.48 -5.62
CA LEU A 378 6.82 9.45 -6.67
C LEU A 378 7.77 10.54 -6.16
N SER A 379 7.77 10.84 -4.85
CA SER A 379 8.76 11.74 -4.23
C SER A 379 10.19 11.22 -4.38
N ASP A 380 10.42 9.93 -4.17
CA ASP A 380 11.74 9.30 -4.37
C ASP A 380 12.22 9.43 -5.82
N ILE A 381 11.28 9.35 -6.77
CA ILE A 381 11.55 9.51 -8.20
C ILE A 381 11.87 10.96 -8.53
N ALA A 382 11.09 11.91 -8.00
CA ALA A 382 11.32 13.36 -8.19
C ALA A 382 12.69 13.79 -7.67
N GLU A 383 13.10 13.28 -6.50
CA GLU A 383 14.44 13.52 -5.94
C GLU A 383 15.55 12.97 -6.84
N SER A 384 15.33 11.79 -7.44
CA SER A 384 16.30 11.13 -8.30
C SER A 384 16.32 11.67 -9.74
N TRP A 385 15.22 12.30 -10.18
CA TRP A 385 15.05 12.88 -11.50
C TRP A 385 14.30 14.21 -11.41
N PRO A 386 15.00 15.34 -11.16
CA PRO A 386 14.36 16.65 -10.97
C PRO A 386 13.57 17.18 -12.17
N GLU A 387 13.77 16.65 -13.39
CA GLU A 387 12.93 17.00 -14.53
C GLU A 387 11.50 16.46 -14.39
N PHE A 388 11.27 15.48 -13.52
CA PHE A 388 9.94 14.93 -13.21
C PHE A 388 8.96 16.03 -12.79
N GLU A 389 9.38 16.93 -11.90
CA GLU A 389 8.51 18.03 -11.45
C GLU A 389 8.20 19.00 -12.58
N LYS A 390 9.23 19.37 -13.35
CA LYS A 390 9.12 20.36 -14.43
C LYS A 390 8.32 19.85 -15.62
N CYS A 391 8.40 18.54 -15.91
CA CYS A 391 7.79 17.95 -17.09
C CYS A 391 6.49 17.23 -16.78
N CYS A 392 6.43 16.45 -15.70
CA CYS A 392 5.31 15.55 -15.42
C CYS A 392 4.30 16.12 -14.42
N LEU A 393 4.76 16.88 -13.42
CA LEU A 393 3.83 17.53 -12.47
C LEU A 393 3.25 18.84 -13.01
N ALA A 394 4.05 19.63 -13.73
CA ALA A 394 3.62 20.93 -14.27
C ALA A 394 2.57 20.84 -15.40
N GLN A 395 2.34 19.66 -15.97
CA GLN A 395 1.41 19.43 -17.11
C GLN A 395 0.02 18.93 -16.68
N GLN A 396 -0.27 18.88 -15.37
CA GLN A 396 -1.49 18.28 -14.83
C GLN A 396 -2.66 19.25 -14.71
#